data_AF-A0AAD5U2C2-F1
#
_entry.id   AF-A0AAD5U2C2-F1
#
_cell.length_a   1.000
_cell.length_b   1.000
_cell.length_c   1.000
_cell.angle_alpha   90.00
_cell.angle_beta   90.00
_cell.angle_gamma   90.00
#
_symmetry.space_group_name_H-M   'P 1'
#
loop_
_entity.id
_entity.type
_entity.pdbx_description
1 polymer ?
#
loop_
_entity_poly.entity_id
_entity_poly.type
_entity_poly.pdbx_seq_one_letter_code
_entity_poly.pdbx_strand_id
1 'polypeptide(L)'
;MRGITVFSGSSHPELSNAICERLGIPLGRCKLSKFSNRETNVEIKESIRDTDVYIIQSGCGHVNDNLMELLIMISACRTASAKKVTAVIPCFPYARQPESNKRGAALSSRIPLADVDKLSQLYDKKKHSTSSRAPSTDVLNKSDSTVPLNLQDSLSSSSVSLKNLKDVSTNSFTELERSSRRVSTISTSQSKIAITTLIPQPITEPELPSPVHSKSSNYKCWTARSGTLIADLLMTAGADHIITMDLHDPQFQGFFSIPVDNLFSQPLFIKYIKEKIPDFKKAVIVSPDAGGAKRATVIADKLNMDFALVHKERRHKTSAQDLQREQLTSPTSTITPETEMMLVGDVAGKSCIIVDDIADTFFTISFAAKLLRDSGATKIYALITHAIMSGDAMDRLRDSDIDEMIVSNSVPQASHIAKSKGLIKTFDVAPLFSEAIRRIHNGESVSFLFDVVDI
;
A
#
# COMPACT_ATOMS: atom_id res chain seq x y z
N MET A 1 6.19 -9.95 -30.47
CA MET A 1 7.57 -9.55 -30.11
C MET A 1 8.42 -10.81 -29.86
N ARG A 2 9.76 -10.73 -29.86
CA ARG A 2 10.66 -11.87 -29.55
C ARG A 2 11.42 -11.56 -28.26
N GLY A 3 11.55 -12.55 -27.37
CA GLY A 3 12.31 -12.40 -26.12
C GLY A 3 11.59 -11.57 -25.05
N ILE A 4 10.27 -11.42 -25.14
CA ILE A 4 9.40 -10.88 -24.08
C ILE A 4 8.58 -12.02 -23.46
N THR A 5 8.43 -12.01 -22.14
CA THR A 5 7.54 -12.91 -21.39
C THR A 5 6.72 -12.11 -20.39
N VAL A 6 5.41 -12.33 -20.32
CA VAL A 6 4.53 -11.63 -19.35
C VAL A 6 3.90 -12.66 -18.41
N PHE A 7 4.06 -12.50 -17.10
CA PHE A 7 3.36 -13.28 -16.09
C PHE A 7 2.29 -12.44 -15.40
N SER A 8 1.21 -13.10 -14.96
CA SER A 8 0.24 -12.52 -14.04
C SER A 8 0.48 -13.06 -12.64
N GLY A 9 0.43 -12.19 -11.63
CA GLY A 9 0.12 -12.61 -10.28
C GLY A 9 -1.38 -12.90 -10.10
N SER A 10 -1.79 -13.25 -8.89
CA SER A 10 -3.16 -13.64 -8.55
C SER A 10 -4.14 -12.45 -8.37
N SER A 11 -3.64 -11.22 -8.26
CA SER A 11 -4.47 -10.03 -7.96
C SER A 11 -5.49 -9.67 -9.05
N HIS A 12 -5.10 -9.69 -10.33
CA HIS A 12 -5.96 -9.29 -11.45
C HIS A 12 -5.60 -9.99 -12.78
N PRO A 13 -5.88 -11.30 -12.92
CA PRO A 13 -5.57 -12.05 -14.14
C PRO A 13 -6.30 -11.54 -15.39
N GLU A 14 -7.49 -10.95 -15.24
CA GLU A 14 -8.27 -10.39 -16.36
C GLU A 14 -7.52 -9.24 -17.06
N LEU A 15 -6.93 -8.31 -16.30
CA LEU A 15 -6.13 -7.21 -16.85
C LEU A 15 -4.85 -7.74 -17.53
N SER A 16 -4.18 -8.72 -16.91
CA SER A 16 -3.00 -9.37 -17.49
C SER A 16 -3.30 -10.03 -18.83
N ASN A 17 -4.44 -10.72 -18.95
CA ASN A 17 -4.90 -11.31 -20.21
C ASN A 17 -5.19 -10.23 -21.26
N ALA A 18 -5.93 -9.16 -20.90
CA ALA A 18 -6.23 -8.06 -21.82
C ALA A 18 -4.96 -7.34 -22.33
N ILE A 19 -3.92 -7.22 -21.50
CA ILE A 19 -2.59 -6.70 -21.89
C ILE A 19 -1.90 -7.68 -22.85
N CYS A 20 -1.89 -8.98 -22.55
CA CYS A 20 -1.29 -10.02 -23.40
C CYS A 20 -1.97 -10.13 -24.78
N GLU A 21 -3.30 -10.07 -24.83
CA GLU A 21 -4.09 -10.05 -26.07
C GLU A 21 -3.69 -8.88 -26.97
N ARG A 22 -3.56 -7.67 -26.41
CA ARG A 22 -3.11 -6.46 -27.13
C ARG A 22 -1.65 -6.55 -27.59
N LEU A 23 -0.78 -7.16 -26.80
CA LEU A 23 0.62 -7.41 -27.16
C LEU A 23 0.80 -8.54 -28.21
N GLY A 24 -0.25 -9.31 -28.48
CA GLY A 24 -0.20 -10.47 -29.39
C GLY A 24 0.69 -11.61 -28.89
N ILE A 25 0.76 -11.82 -27.57
CA ILE A 25 1.58 -12.86 -26.92
C ILE A 25 0.74 -13.65 -25.90
N PRO A 26 1.01 -14.94 -25.69
CA PRO A 26 0.36 -15.70 -24.61
C PRO A 26 0.89 -15.25 -23.25
N LEU A 27 0.06 -15.42 -22.21
CA LEU A 27 0.50 -15.29 -20.83
C LEU A 27 1.47 -16.43 -20.48
N GLY A 28 2.54 -16.09 -19.78
CA GLY A 28 3.57 -17.03 -19.34
C GLY A 28 3.03 -18.03 -18.31
N ARG A 29 3.55 -19.26 -18.37
CA ARG A 29 3.11 -20.36 -17.54
C ARG A 29 3.77 -20.30 -16.15
N CYS A 30 3.00 -19.88 -15.16
CA CYS A 30 3.34 -20.01 -13.74
C CYS A 30 2.24 -20.77 -13.00
N LYS A 31 2.61 -21.43 -11.89
CA LYS A 31 1.68 -22.00 -10.93
C LYS A 31 1.81 -21.19 -9.64
N LEU A 32 0.71 -20.55 -9.25
CA LEU A 32 0.57 -19.78 -8.01
C LEU A 32 -0.33 -20.58 -7.07
N SER A 33 0.07 -20.70 -5.80
CA SER A 33 -0.67 -21.47 -4.79
C SER A 33 -0.30 -21.01 -3.39
N LYS A 34 -1.11 -21.37 -2.38
CA LYS A 34 -0.76 -21.18 -0.97
C LYS A 34 -0.74 -22.52 -0.25
N PHE A 35 0.25 -22.69 0.63
CA PHE A 35 0.29 -23.82 1.56
C PHE A 35 -0.79 -23.67 2.64
N SER A 36 -1.07 -24.73 3.39
CA SER A 36 -2.11 -24.74 4.43
C SER A 36 -1.86 -23.74 5.57
N ASN A 37 -0.60 -23.37 5.80
CA ASN A 37 -0.18 -22.31 6.74
C ASN A 37 -0.23 -20.89 6.14
N ARG A 38 -0.76 -20.73 4.91
CA ARG A 38 -0.88 -19.48 4.13
C ARG A 38 0.41 -18.93 3.51
N GLU A 39 1.54 -19.64 3.61
CA GLU A 39 2.74 -19.29 2.84
C GLU A 39 2.46 -19.35 1.33
N THR A 40 3.04 -18.42 0.57
CA THR A 40 2.83 -18.32 -0.88
C THR A 40 3.88 -19.13 -1.63
N ASN A 41 3.43 -19.98 -2.55
CA ASN A 41 4.24 -20.84 -3.40
C ASN A 41 4.10 -20.45 -4.87
N VAL A 42 5.24 -20.21 -5.52
CA VAL A 42 5.36 -19.76 -6.91
C VAL A 42 6.27 -20.70 -7.66
N GLU A 43 5.79 -21.28 -8.76
CA GLU A 43 6.56 -22.15 -9.64
C GLU A 43 6.49 -21.64 -11.08
N ILE A 44 7.57 -21.09 -11.62
CA ILE A 44 7.68 -20.76 -13.05
C ILE A 44 7.82 -22.07 -13.85
N LYS A 45 7.02 -22.24 -14.92
CA LYS A 45 6.88 -23.51 -15.67
C LYS A 45 7.46 -23.47 -17.09
N GLU A 46 8.29 -22.48 -17.37
CA GLU A 46 9.02 -22.36 -18.64
C GLU A 46 10.36 -21.67 -18.48
N SER A 47 11.21 -21.77 -19.51
CA SER A 47 12.50 -21.11 -19.51
C SER A 47 12.34 -19.63 -19.86
N ILE A 48 12.84 -18.78 -18.97
CA ILE A 48 12.86 -17.31 -19.10
C ILE A 48 14.27 -16.74 -19.18
N ARG A 49 15.26 -17.62 -19.35
CA ARG A 49 16.67 -17.25 -19.49
C ARG A 49 16.85 -16.27 -20.65
N ASP A 50 17.58 -15.20 -20.40
CA ASP A 50 17.87 -14.13 -21.38
C ASP A 50 16.63 -13.41 -21.96
N THR A 51 15.44 -13.62 -21.37
CA THR A 51 14.20 -12.91 -21.74
C THR A 51 13.95 -11.65 -20.91
N ASP A 52 13.25 -10.69 -21.49
CA ASP A 52 12.71 -9.50 -20.83
C ASP A 52 11.34 -9.85 -20.21
N VAL A 53 11.30 -9.92 -18.88
CA VAL A 53 10.17 -10.46 -18.12
C VAL A 53 9.36 -9.31 -17.51
N TYR A 54 8.05 -9.33 -17.71
CA TYR A 54 7.10 -8.40 -17.09
C TYR A 54 6.18 -9.18 -16.15
N ILE A 55 6.04 -8.73 -14.89
CA ILE A 55 5.16 -9.37 -13.90
C ILE A 55 4.06 -8.38 -13.54
N ILE A 56 2.82 -8.71 -13.89
CA ILE A 56 1.64 -7.86 -13.65
C ILE A 56 0.99 -8.25 -12.32
N GLN A 57 0.99 -7.34 -11.35
CA GLN A 57 0.34 -7.53 -10.05
C GLN A 57 -0.12 -6.18 -9.48
N SER A 58 -1.42 -6.04 -9.19
CA SER A 58 -1.98 -4.85 -8.56
C SER A 58 -2.02 -4.95 -7.03
N GLY A 59 -1.72 -3.84 -6.34
CA GLY A 59 -1.67 -3.73 -4.88
C GLY A 59 -3.03 -3.62 -4.19
N CYS A 60 -3.99 -4.46 -4.58
CA CYS A 60 -5.38 -4.44 -4.12
C CYS A 60 -5.81 -5.75 -3.44
N GLY A 61 -6.96 -5.75 -2.75
CA GLY A 61 -7.48 -6.93 -2.07
C GLY A 61 -6.60 -7.36 -0.88
N HIS A 62 -6.05 -8.57 -0.91
CA HIS A 62 -5.06 -9.03 0.06
C HIS A 62 -3.67 -8.46 -0.24
N VAL A 63 -3.50 -7.15 -0.01
CA VAL A 63 -2.32 -6.35 -0.42
C VAL A 63 -0.99 -7.01 -0.03
N ASN A 64 -0.87 -7.54 1.19
CA ASN A 64 0.37 -8.14 1.68
C ASN A 64 0.69 -9.47 0.98
N ASP A 65 -0.32 -10.31 0.78
CA ASP A 65 -0.14 -11.59 0.10
C ASP A 65 0.22 -11.35 -1.38
N ASN A 66 -0.42 -10.39 -2.03
CA ASN A 66 -0.15 -10.02 -3.42
C ASN A 66 1.23 -9.39 -3.60
N LEU A 67 1.68 -8.59 -2.63
CA LEU A 67 3.05 -8.06 -2.56
C LEU A 67 4.08 -9.20 -2.37
N MET A 68 3.85 -10.10 -1.42
CA MET A 68 4.76 -11.23 -1.19
C MET A 68 4.84 -12.16 -2.41
N GLU A 69 3.71 -12.43 -3.06
CA GLU A 69 3.66 -13.19 -4.32
C GLU A 69 4.49 -12.50 -5.41
N LEU A 70 4.34 -11.18 -5.60
CA LEU A 70 5.14 -10.40 -6.55
C LEU A 70 6.64 -10.47 -6.24
N LEU A 71 7.04 -10.29 -4.98
CA LEU A 71 8.45 -10.36 -4.57
C LEU A 71 9.05 -11.75 -4.83
N ILE A 72 8.30 -12.82 -4.56
CA ILE A 72 8.73 -14.20 -4.84
C ILE A 72 8.82 -14.44 -6.36
N MET A 73 7.85 -13.95 -7.15
CA MET A 73 7.90 -14.04 -8.62
C MET A 73 9.11 -13.31 -9.21
N ILE A 74 9.41 -12.09 -8.74
CA ILE A 74 10.59 -11.31 -9.18
C ILE A 74 11.88 -12.10 -8.85
N SER A 75 12.01 -12.58 -7.62
CA SER A 75 13.18 -13.34 -7.16
C SER A 75 13.36 -14.65 -7.93
N ALA A 76 12.27 -15.38 -8.20
CA ALA A 76 12.29 -16.58 -9.03
C ALA A 76 12.74 -16.26 -10.47
N CYS A 77 12.27 -15.16 -11.06
CA CYS A 77 12.67 -14.75 -12.40
C CYS A 77 14.15 -14.33 -12.47
N ARG A 78 14.63 -13.57 -11.48
CA ARG A 78 16.02 -13.17 -11.37
C ARG A 78 16.95 -14.37 -11.21
N THR A 79 16.60 -15.31 -10.34
CA THR A 79 17.37 -16.54 -10.10
C THR A 79 17.37 -17.47 -11.32
N ALA A 80 16.28 -17.48 -12.11
CA ALA A 80 16.18 -18.19 -13.38
C ALA A 80 16.97 -17.54 -14.55
N SER A 81 17.77 -16.50 -14.28
CA SER A 81 18.58 -15.78 -15.26
C SER A 81 17.78 -15.03 -16.34
N ALA A 82 16.64 -14.43 -15.96
CA ALA A 82 15.99 -13.42 -16.80
C ALA A 82 16.95 -12.25 -17.09
N LYS A 83 16.89 -11.71 -18.32
CA LYS A 83 17.75 -10.59 -18.76
C LYS A 83 17.40 -9.29 -18.02
N LYS A 84 16.10 -9.09 -17.79
CA LYS A 84 15.51 -7.94 -17.11
C LYS A 84 14.20 -8.38 -16.48
N VAL A 85 13.89 -7.90 -15.28
CA VAL A 85 12.61 -8.12 -14.60
C VAL A 85 11.93 -6.77 -14.35
N THR A 86 10.82 -6.52 -15.04
CA THR A 86 9.99 -5.33 -14.90
C THR A 86 8.75 -5.65 -14.08
N ALA A 87 8.56 -4.99 -12.94
CA ALA A 87 7.33 -5.13 -12.15
C ALA A 87 6.28 -4.14 -12.66
N VAL A 88 5.13 -4.64 -13.09
CA VAL A 88 3.99 -3.85 -13.58
C VAL A 88 2.93 -3.84 -12.49
N ILE A 89 2.76 -2.69 -11.84
CA ILE A 89 2.00 -2.51 -10.61
C ILE A 89 0.91 -1.46 -10.83
N PRO A 90 -0.28 -1.82 -11.36
CA PRO A 90 -1.30 -0.85 -11.77
C PRO A 90 -1.80 0.05 -10.64
N CYS A 91 -2.06 -0.50 -9.46
CA CYS A 91 -2.28 0.27 -8.22
C CYS A 91 -1.11 -0.01 -7.27
N PHE A 92 -0.29 1.01 -6.97
CA PHE A 92 0.90 0.81 -6.14
C PHE A 92 0.56 0.56 -4.66
N PRO A 93 1.03 -0.54 -4.04
CA PRO A 93 0.70 -0.85 -2.64
C PRO A 93 1.35 0.16 -1.70
N TYR A 94 0.67 0.49 -0.60
CA TYR A 94 1.14 1.47 0.41
C TYR A 94 1.35 2.92 -0.08
N ALA A 95 0.96 3.29 -1.30
CA ALA A 95 1.13 4.66 -1.84
C ALA A 95 0.50 5.77 -0.98
N ARG A 96 -0.57 5.47 -0.23
CA ARG A 96 -1.24 6.40 0.71
C ARG A 96 -0.54 6.57 2.07
N GLN A 97 0.66 5.99 2.25
CA GLN A 97 1.51 6.18 3.42
C GLN A 97 2.78 6.97 3.06
N PRO A 98 2.66 8.27 2.72
CA PRO A 98 3.82 9.11 2.44
C PRO A 98 4.69 9.24 3.70
N GLU A 99 6.00 9.39 3.52
CA GLU A 99 6.89 9.70 4.63
C GLU A 99 6.47 11.03 5.25
N SER A 100 5.92 11.00 6.46
CA SER A 100 5.37 12.22 7.06
C SER A 100 6.48 13.25 7.30
N ASN A 101 6.26 14.50 6.87
CA ASN A 101 7.21 15.61 7.03
C ASN A 101 7.39 16.06 8.50
N LYS A 102 6.89 15.27 9.47
CA LYS A 102 7.19 15.39 10.90
C LYS A 102 8.66 15.04 11.12
N ARG A 103 9.54 16.05 10.99
CA ARG A 103 11.00 15.97 11.13
C ARG A 103 11.42 14.89 12.13
N GLY A 104 11.88 13.74 11.63
CA GLY A 104 12.46 12.69 12.45
C GLY A 104 13.62 13.21 13.32
N ALA A 105 14.10 12.38 14.25
CA ALA A 105 15.43 12.62 14.80
C ALA A 105 16.44 12.66 13.64
N ALA A 106 17.45 13.54 13.73
CA ALA A 106 18.51 13.51 12.75
C ALA A 106 19.16 12.12 12.76
N LEU A 107 19.50 11.59 11.59
CA LEU A 107 20.49 10.52 11.50
C LEU A 107 21.74 11.03 12.21
N SER A 108 22.11 10.41 13.33
CA SER A 108 23.26 10.81 14.15
C SER A 108 24.57 10.39 13.48
N SER A 109 24.88 11.01 12.35
CA SER A 109 26.09 10.79 11.56
C SER A 109 26.67 12.11 11.03
N ARG A 110 26.71 13.13 11.90
CA ARG A 110 27.68 14.26 11.96
C ARG A 110 27.29 15.20 13.10
N ILE A 111 27.99 15.12 14.22
CA ILE A 111 28.02 16.22 15.19
C ILE A 111 28.87 17.34 14.53
N PRO A 112 28.38 18.59 14.40
CA PRO A 112 29.23 19.69 13.97
C PRO A 112 30.36 19.88 15.00
N LEU A 113 31.62 19.99 14.55
CA LEU A 113 32.78 20.06 15.47
C LEU A 113 32.69 21.20 16.50
N ALA A 114 31.89 22.24 16.23
CA ALA A 114 31.70 23.41 17.09
C ALA A 114 31.03 23.14 18.46
N ASP A 115 30.37 21.99 18.67
CA ASP A 115 29.72 21.68 19.96
C ASP A 115 30.50 20.71 20.85
N VAL A 116 31.64 20.17 20.40
CA VAL A 116 32.51 19.31 21.22
C VAL A 116 33.19 20.12 22.34
N ASP A 117 33.66 21.33 22.02
CA ASP A 117 34.37 22.20 22.98
C ASP A 117 33.48 22.79 24.10
N LYS A 118 32.15 22.79 23.92
CA LYS A 118 31.21 23.21 24.98
C LYS A 118 30.92 22.09 25.98
N LEU A 119 30.98 20.84 25.54
CA LEU A 119 30.71 19.67 26.38
C LEU A 119 31.89 19.33 27.31
N SER A 120 33.13 19.54 26.87
CA SER A 120 34.32 19.41 27.72
C SER A 120 34.31 20.41 28.89
N GLN A 121 34.05 21.69 28.61
CA GLN A 121 34.01 22.77 29.62
C GLN A 121 32.91 22.59 30.69
N LEU A 122 31.84 21.86 30.38
CA LEU A 122 30.79 21.52 31.35
C LEU A 122 31.16 20.34 32.26
N TYR A 123 32.10 19.49 31.86
CA TYR A 123 32.54 18.34 32.65
C TYR A 123 33.59 18.71 33.70
N ASP A 124 34.52 19.61 33.38
CA ASP A 124 35.57 20.06 34.31
C ASP A 124 35.03 20.94 35.45
N LYS A 125 33.95 21.68 35.22
CA LYS A 125 33.39 22.63 36.21
C LYS A 125 32.73 21.96 37.42
N LYS A 126 32.65 20.63 37.47
CA LYS A 126 32.01 19.86 38.56
C LYS A 126 33.00 19.21 39.55
N LYS A 127 34.31 19.46 39.41
CA LYS A 127 35.37 18.83 40.25
C LYS A 127 35.97 19.70 41.36
N HIS A 128 35.31 20.77 41.81
CA HIS A 128 35.75 21.56 42.97
C HIS A 128 34.62 21.94 43.94
N SER A 129 34.25 21.00 44.83
CA SER A 129 33.79 21.31 46.19
C SER A 129 33.81 20.07 47.11
N THR A 130 34.38 20.22 48.31
CA THR A 130 34.25 19.41 49.54
C THR A 130 34.68 17.93 49.57
N SER A 131 35.87 17.69 50.15
CA SER A 131 36.17 16.85 51.36
C SER A 131 35.20 15.70 51.74
N SER A 132 35.60 14.49 52.15
CA SER A 132 36.79 14.14 52.97
C SER A 132 37.19 12.64 52.96
N ARG A 133 38.45 12.37 53.37
CA ARG A 133 39.00 11.15 54.03
C ARG A 133 39.46 9.94 53.17
N ALA A 134 40.76 9.62 53.28
CA ALA A 134 41.47 8.45 52.71
C ALA A 134 41.59 7.29 53.74
N PRO A 135 42.11 6.08 53.40
CA PRO A 135 43.54 5.79 53.10
C PRO A 135 43.80 5.16 51.71
N SER A 136 44.89 5.44 50.96
CA SER A 136 46.22 4.76 50.91
C SER A 136 46.13 3.21 50.70
N THR A 137 46.77 2.52 49.74
CA THR A 137 48.12 2.58 49.09
C THR A 137 48.12 1.77 47.75
N ASP A 138 49.15 1.63 46.87
CA ASP A 138 50.32 2.45 46.47
C ASP A 138 51.01 1.96 45.14
N VAL A 139 51.62 2.90 44.38
CA VAL A 139 52.97 2.85 43.70
C VAL A 139 53.25 1.98 42.42
N LEU A 140 54.16 2.51 41.56
CA LEU A 140 54.87 1.96 40.36
C LEU A 140 54.02 1.68 39.09
N ASN A 141 54.14 2.32 37.91
CA ASN A 141 55.17 3.11 37.17
C ASN A 141 56.10 2.29 36.24
N LYS A 142 56.29 2.78 34.99
CA LYS A 142 57.18 2.30 33.88
C LYS A 142 56.81 0.97 33.17
N SER A 143 57.19 0.69 31.91
CA SER A 143 57.60 1.52 30.74
C SER A 143 57.77 0.64 29.48
N ASP A 144 57.57 1.24 28.29
CA ASP A 144 58.27 1.00 27.01
C ASP A 144 58.26 -0.36 26.25
N SER A 145 58.07 -0.21 24.91
CA SER A 145 58.79 -0.92 23.81
C SER A 145 58.41 -2.37 23.45
N THR A 146 58.62 -2.93 22.24
CA THR A 146 58.65 -2.40 20.84
C THR A 146 58.61 -3.57 19.81
N VAL A 147 57.68 -3.52 18.83
CA VAL A 147 57.72 -4.12 17.47
C VAL A 147 57.90 -5.69 17.32
N PRO A 148 57.95 -6.35 16.12
CA PRO A 148 57.00 -7.44 15.80
C PRO A 148 57.62 -8.73 15.22
N LEU A 149 56.77 -9.67 14.72
CA LEU A 149 56.91 -10.49 13.47
C LEU A 149 56.30 -11.92 13.57
N ASN A 150 55.54 -12.25 12.53
CA ASN A 150 55.23 -13.56 11.92
C ASN A 150 55.82 -14.86 12.50
N LEU A 151 55.01 -15.93 12.48
CA LEU A 151 55.32 -17.19 11.76
C LEU A 151 54.06 -18.05 11.54
N GLN A 152 54.15 -19.00 10.59
CA GLN A 152 53.09 -19.92 10.15
C GLN A 152 53.20 -21.31 10.82
N ASP A 153 52.25 -22.18 10.47
CA ASP A 153 52.24 -23.65 10.61
C ASP A 153 52.00 -24.30 11.98
N SER A 154 50.88 -25.03 12.07
CA SER A 154 50.88 -26.45 12.50
C SER A 154 49.56 -27.17 12.17
N LEU A 155 49.67 -28.32 11.51
CA LEU A 155 48.59 -29.29 11.30
C LEU A 155 48.67 -30.40 12.36
N SER A 156 47.54 -30.81 12.93
CA SER A 156 47.28 -32.16 13.44
C SER A 156 45.75 -32.35 13.59
N SER A 157 45.08 -33.12 12.75
CA SER A 157 44.93 -34.59 12.79
C SER A 157 44.21 -35.12 14.05
N SER A 158 42.93 -35.50 13.89
CA SER A 158 42.26 -36.45 14.77
C SER A 158 41.12 -37.15 14.03
N SER A 159 41.32 -38.43 13.74
CA SER A 159 40.36 -39.32 13.07
C SER A 159 39.88 -40.40 14.04
N VAL A 160 38.56 -40.57 14.18
CA VAL A 160 37.98 -41.79 14.77
C VAL A 160 36.73 -42.20 13.98
N SER A 161 36.60 -43.49 13.69
CA SER A 161 35.44 -44.10 13.04
C SER A 161 35.35 -45.57 13.43
N LEU A 162 34.17 -46.02 13.84
CA LEU A 162 33.63 -47.40 13.91
C LEU A 162 32.26 -47.30 14.62
N LYS A 163 31.17 -48.01 14.35
CA LYS A 163 30.59 -48.81 13.24
C LYS A 163 29.42 -49.61 13.85
N ASN A 164 28.54 -50.17 13.02
CA ASN A 164 27.44 -51.10 13.34
C ASN A 164 26.17 -50.41 13.92
N LEU A 165 24.93 -50.82 13.60
CA LEU A 165 24.40 -52.09 13.08
C LEU A 165 23.61 -51.97 11.75
N LYS A 166 23.24 -53.13 11.18
CA LYS A 166 22.38 -53.32 9.99
C LYS A 166 21.02 -53.95 10.36
N ASP A 167 20.15 -54.00 9.35
CA ASP A 167 18.99 -54.89 9.08
C ASP A 167 17.65 -54.11 8.98
N VAL A 168 16.96 -53.96 7.83
CA VAL A 168 16.41 -54.94 6.83
C VAL A 168 15.21 -55.70 7.43
N SER A 169 13.98 -55.72 6.90
CA SER A 169 13.33 -55.15 5.69
C SER A 169 11.78 -55.33 5.73
N THR A 170 11.02 -54.63 4.87
CA THR A 170 9.68 -55.03 4.28
C THR A 170 8.49 -55.28 5.26
N ASN A 171 7.20 -55.15 4.92
CA ASN A 171 6.50 -55.02 3.63
C ASN A 171 5.15 -54.28 3.77
N SER A 172 4.54 -53.90 2.64
CA SER A 172 3.17 -53.36 2.52
C SER A 172 2.05 -54.40 2.68
N PHE A 173 0.81 -54.01 3.00
CA PHE A 173 -0.42 -54.34 2.22
C PHE A 173 -1.69 -53.60 2.74
N THR A 174 -2.81 -53.74 2.02
CA THR A 174 -3.94 -52.79 1.93
C THR A 174 -5.34 -53.36 2.26
N GLU A 175 -6.18 -52.52 2.90
CA GLU A 175 -7.61 -52.25 2.58
C GLU A 175 -8.77 -53.26 2.90
N LEU A 176 -9.99 -52.68 2.96
CA LEU A 176 -11.37 -53.22 2.91
C LEU A 176 -12.20 -53.55 4.18
N GLU A 177 -13.09 -52.58 4.49
CA GLU A 177 -14.57 -52.67 4.55
C GLU A 177 -15.40 -53.45 5.62
N ARG A 178 -16.49 -52.75 6.02
CA ARG A 178 -17.88 -53.18 6.32
C ARG A 178 -18.38 -53.54 7.74
N SER A 179 -19.35 -52.71 8.15
CA SER A 179 -20.72 -53.08 8.55
C SER A 179 -21.07 -53.38 10.02
N SER A 180 -21.66 -52.36 10.66
CA SER A 180 -22.97 -52.39 11.36
C SER A 180 -23.29 -53.43 12.45
N ARG A 181 -23.64 -52.93 13.66
CA ARG A 181 -24.81 -53.41 14.42
C ARG A 181 -25.29 -52.43 15.52
N ARG A 182 -26.62 -52.28 15.60
CA ARG A 182 -27.45 -51.76 16.71
C ARG A 182 -27.41 -52.75 17.90
N VAL A 183 -27.87 -52.52 19.14
CA VAL A 183 -28.37 -51.39 19.96
C VAL A 183 -28.40 -51.91 21.42
N SER A 184 -28.26 -51.07 22.44
CA SER A 184 -28.92 -51.31 23.74
C SER A 184 -29.26 -50.01 24.46
N THR A 185 -30.38 -50.03 25.20
CA THR A 185 -31.04 -48.85 25.77
C THR A 185 -31.01 -48.94 27.29
N ILE A 186 -30.64 -47.84 27.98
CA ILE A 186 -30.91 -47.65 29.42
C ILE A 186 -31.57 -46.27 29.61
N SER A 187 -32.50 -46.20 30.55
CA SER A 187 -33.57 -45.22 30.63
C SER A 187 -33.33 -44.06 31.60
N THR A 188 -33.80 -42.88 31.19
CA THR A 188 -34.36 -41.80 32.02
C THR A 188 -33.69 -41.39 33.34
N SER A 189 -33.24 -40.14 33.38
CA SER A 189 -33.83 -39.17 34.32
C SER A 189 -33.79 -37.77 33.71
N GLN A 190 -34.89 -37.01 33.83
CA GLN A 190 -35.01 -35.67 33.25
C GLN A 190 -34.37 -34.64 34.19
N SER A 191 -33.41 -33.87 33.69
CA SER A 191 -33.05 -32.57 34.26
C SER A 191 -33.14 -31.51 33.17
N LYS A 192 -33.91 -30.44 33.42
CA LYS A 192 -34.05 -29.31 32.50
C LYS A 192 -32.76 -28.47 32.56
N ILE A 193 -31.82 -28.75 31.68
CA ILE A 193 -30.68 -27.85 31.45
C ILE A 193 -31.16 -26.73 30.54
N ALA A 194 -31.25 -25.51 31.08
CA ALA A 194 -31.47 -24.31 30.27
C ALA A 194 -30.24 -24.07 29.38
N ILE A 195 -30.42 -24.17 28.07
CA ILE A 195 -29.39 -23.76 27.11
C ILE A 195 -29.43 -22.23 27.05
N THR A 196 -28.69 -21.59 27.95
CA THR A 196 -28.40 -20.15 27.83
C THR A 196 -27.47 -19.96 26.65
N THR A 197 -28.02 -19.44 25.55
CA THR A 197 -27.25 -19.02 24.38
C THR A 197 -26.24 -17.96 24.79
N LEU A 198 -24.95 -18.33 24.87
CA LEU A 198 -23.88 -17.38 25.15
C LEU A 198 -23.69 -16.48 23.93
N ILE A 199 -24.33 -15.31 23.98
CA ILE A 199 -24.05 -14.18 23.11
C ILE A 199 -22.56 -13.83 23.29
N PRO A 200 -21.75 -13.75 22.21
CA PRO A 200 -20.38 -13.26 22.31
C PRO A 200 -20.41 -11.82 22.85
N GLN A 201 -19.86 -11.62 24.05
CA GLN A 201 -19.65 -10.28 24.58
C GLN A 201 -18.67 -9.55 23.64
N PRO A 202 -18.89 -8.26 23.34
CA PRO A 202 -17.90 -7.48 22.62
C PRO A 202 -16.61 -7.46 23.43
N ILE A 203 -15.49 -7.74 22.76
CA ILE A 203 -14.17 -7.66 23.39
C ILE A 203 -13.90 -6.18 23.64
N THR A 204 -14.07 -5.74 24.89
CA THR A 204 -13.66 -4.40 25.31
C THR A 204 -12.17 -4.27 25.08
N GLU A 205 -11.76 -3.40 24.16
CA GLU A 205 -10.35 -3.02 24.05
C GLU A 205 -9.90 -2.47 25.41
N PRO A 206 -8.79 -2.95 25.98
CA PRO A 206 -8.28 -2.36 27.21
C PRO A 206 -7.91 -0.91 26.92
N GLU A 207 -8.59 0.04 27.57
CA GLU A 207 -8.31 1.47 27.42
C GLU A 207 -6.82 1.71 27.65
N LEU A 208 -6.10 2.06 26.58
CA LEU A 208 -4.70 2.47 26.70
C LEU A 208 -4.69 3.72 27.59
N PRO A 209 -3.96 3.74 28.71
CA PRO A 209 -3.96 4.91 29.59
C PRO A 209 -3.52 6.13 28.79
N SER A 210 -4.40 7.13 28.73
CA SER A 210 -4.16 8.37 28.00
C SER A 210 -2.77 8.92 28.35
N PRO A 211 -1.92 9.27 27.37
CA PRO A 211 -0.51 9.47 27.61
C PRO A 211 -0.28 10.65 28.56
N VAL A 212 0.05 10.32 29.81
CA VAL A 212 0.44 11.29 30.84
C VAL A 212 1.53 12.18 30.25
N HIS A 213 1.21 13.46 30.06
CA HIS A 213 2.10 14.43 29.43
C HIS A 213 3.29 14.76 30.34
N SER A 214 4.29 13.88 30.38
CA SER A 214 5.62 14.22 30.84
C SER A 214 6.23 15.23 29.87
N LYS A 215 6.20 16.52 30.25
CA LYS A 215 6.82 17.64 29.51
C LYS A 215 8.36 17.61 29.58
N SER A 216 8.95 16.42 29.44
CA SER A 216 10.38 16.17 29.63
C SER A 216 10.90 14.99 28.80
N SER A 217 10.29 14.72 27.64
CA SER A 217 10.84 13.78 26.66
C SER A 217 11.11 14.47 25.33
N ASN A 218 12.39 14.61 24.98
CA ASN A 218 12.84 15.02 23.65
C ASN A 218 12.64 13.91 22.58
N TYR A 219 11.97 12.82 22.94
CA TYR A 219 11.71 11.69 22.05
C TYR A 219 10.70 12.09 20.98
N LYS A 220 11.18 12.22 19.74
CA LYS A 220 10.32 12.42 18.58
C LYS A 220 9.60 11.13 18.23
N CYS A 221 8.31 11.21 17.92
CA CYS A 221 7.54 10.12 17.35
C CYS A 221 8.24 9.57 16.10
N TRP A 222 8.69 8.32 16.14
CA TRP A 222 9.17 7.62 14.96
C TRP A 222 7.98 7.18 14.11
N THR A 223 8.02 7.46 12.81
CA THR A 223 6.99 7.06 11.84
C THR A 223 7.63 6.12 10.84
N ALA A 224 6.99 4.96 10.60
CA ALA A 224 7.47 3.99 9.64
C ALA A 224 7.50 4.57 8.22
N ARG A 225 8.57 4.28 7.48
CA ARG A 225 8.80 4.74 6.11
C ARG A 225 8.33 3.68 5.12
N SER A 226 7.02 3.41 5.11
CA SER A 226 6.44 2.29 4.36
C SER A 226 6.75 2.34 2.87
N GLY A 227 6.65 3.52 2.23
CA GLY A 227 6.98 3.68 0.80
C GLY A 227 8.41 3.25 0.46
N THR A 228 9.39 3.75 1.21
CA THR A 228 10.81 3.39 1.10
C THR A 228 11.02 1.89 1.32
N LEU A 229 10.39 1.30 2.35
CA LEU A 229 10.46 -0.15 2.59
C LEU A 229 9.92 -0.97 1.42
N ILE A 230 8.80 -0.58 0.80
CA ILE A 230 8.24 -1.28 -0.36
C ILE A 230 9.18 -1.15 -1.58
N ALA A 231 9.76 0.02 -1.81
CA ALA A 231 10.74 0.23 -2.88
C ALA A 231 11.99 -0.66 -2.67
N ASP A 232 12.56 -0.65 -1.46
CA ASP A 232 13.71 -1.47 -1.08
C ASP A 232 13.45 -2.96 -1.25
N LEU A 233 12.25 -3.44 -0.87
CA LEU A 233 11.86 -4.84 -1.06
C LEU A 233 11.79 -5.23 -2.55
N LEU A 234 11.17 -4.40 -3.40
CA LEU A 234 11.07 -4.64 -4.84
C LEU A 234 12.45 -4.66 -5.51
N MET A 235 13.32 -3.71 -5.17
CA MET A 235 14.70 -3.66 -5.67
C MET A 235 15.52 -4.87 -5.17
N THR A 236 15.41 -5.22 -3.89
CA THR A 236 16.14 -6.35 -3.27
C THR A 236 15.68 -7.71 -3.82
N ALA A 237 14.40 -7.85 -4.17
CA ALA A 237 13.89 -9.04 -4.86
C ALA A 237 14.48 -9.21 -6.28
N GLY A 238 15.01 -8.14 -6.87
CA GLY A 238 15.68 -8.15 -8.16
C GLY A 238 14.89 -7.52 -9.32
N ALA A 239 13.98 -6.56 -9.03
CA ALA A 239 13.35 -5.77 -10.08
C ALA A 239 14.38 -4.79 -10.69
N ASP A 240 14.45 -4.72 -12.01
CA ASP A 240 15.30 -3.80 -12.76
C ASP A 240 14.52 -2.55 -13.26
N HIS A 241 13.18 -2.60 -13.22
CA HIS A 241 12.29 -1.53 -13.70
C HIS A 241 10.91 -1.64 -13.05
N ILE A 242 10.26 -0.51 -12.75
CA ILE A 242 8.86 -0.46 -12.32
C ILE A 242 8.01 0.26 -13.37
N ILE A 243 6.85 -0.29 -13.70
CA ILE A 243 5.77 0.42 -14.40
C ILE A 243 4.59 0.51 -13.42
N THR A 244 4.02 1.69 -13.23
CA THR A 244 2.84 1.90 -12.37
C THR A 244 1.93 2.97 -12.97
N MET A 245 0.82 3.31 -12.31
CA MET A 245 -0.08 4.37 -12.77
C MET A 245 -0.56 5.21 -11.59
N ASP A 246 -0.70 6.52 -11.81
CA ASP A 246 -1.23 7.53 -10.88
C ASP A 246 -0.79 7.35 -9.41
N LEU A 247 0.53 7.26 -9.17
CA LEU A 247 1.10 7.30 -7.83
C LEU A 247 0.52 8.46 -7.01
N HIS A 248 -0.07 8.11 -5.86
CA HIS A 248 -0.74 9.04 -4.93
C HIS A 248 0.11 10.27 -4.59
N ASP A 249 1.39 10.04 -4.31
CA ASP A 249 2.41 11.09 -4.26
C ASP A 249 3.49 10.77 -5.31
N PRO A 250 3.66 11.60 -6.37
CA PRO A 250 4.68 11.41 -7.38
C PRO A 250 6.11 11.32 -6.85
N GLN A 251 6.38 11.81 -5.62
CA GLN A 251 7.68 11.68 -4.96
C GLN A 251 8.09 10.22 -4.71
N PHE A 252 7.16 9.26 -4.73
CA PHE A 252 7.47 7.83 -4.59
C PHE A 252 8.46 7.32 -5.65
N GLN A 253 8.52 7.95 -6.83
CA GLN A 253 9.54 7.63 -7.86
C GLN A 253 10.96 7.82 -7.33
N GLY A 254 11.19 8.82 -6.46
CA GLY A 254 12.49 9.13 -5.86
C GLY A 254 12.94 8.14 -4.77
N PHE A 255 12.11 7.17 -4.38
CA PHE A 255 12.51 6.07 -3.49
C PHE A 255 13.20 4.92 -4.24
N PHE A 256 13.13 4.90 -5.57
CA PHE A 256 13.75 3.87 -6.40
C PHE A 256 15.10 4.35 -6.96
N SER A 257 16.10 3.46 -6.93
CA SER A 257 17.35 3.63 -7.67
C SER A 257 17.29 3.05 -9.09
N ILE A 258 16.26 2.26 -9.38
CA ILE A 258 15.88 1.76 -10.69
C ILE A 258 14.90 2.73 -11.38
N PRO A 259 14.78 2.72 -12.72
CA PRO A 259 13.76 3.51 -13.40
C PRO A 259 12.34 3.18 -12.93
N VAL A 260 11.46 4.17 -13.03
CA VAL A 260 10.02 4.06 -12.71
C VAL A 260 9.21 4.83 -13.74
N ASP A 261 8.47 4.11 -14.60
CA ASP A 261 7.49 4.69 -15.51
C ASP A 261 6.14 4.79 -14.80
N ASN A 262 5.81 5.99 -14.29
CA ASN A 262 4.48 6.30 -13.76
C ASN A 262 3.56 6.80 -14.87
N LEU A 263 2.66 5.92 -15.33
CA LEU A 263 1.62 6.24 -16.28
C LEU A 263 0.53 7.11 -15.63
N PHE A 264 -0.26 7.82 -16.45
CA PHE A 264 -1.33 8.69 -15.97
C PHE A 264 -2.65 8.31 -16.66
N SER A 265 -3.73 8.17 -15.89
CA SER A 265 -5.09 8.00 -16.44
C SER A 265 -5.67 9.28 -17.04
N GLN A 266 -5.03 10.44 -16.83
CA GLN A 266 -5.49 11.75 -17.29
C GLN A 266 -5.94 11.78 -18.77
N PRO A 267 -5.22 11.21 -19.76
CA PRO A 267 -5.70 11.17 -21.15
C PRO A 267 -6.97 10.32 -21.30
N LEU A 268 -7.09 9.22 -20.55
CA LEU A 268 -8.26 8.34 -20.54
C LEU A 268 -9.48 9.02 -19.90
N PHE A 269 -9.31 9.78 -18.82
CA PHE A 269 -10.36 10.63 -18.26
C PHE A 269 -10.83 11.69 -19.27
N ILE A 270 -9.89 12.39 -19.92
CA ILE A 270 -10.20 13.40 -20.95
C ILE A 270 -10.98 12.76 -22.12
N LYS A 271 -10.58 11.56 -22.57
CA LYS A 271 -11.30 10.76 -23.58
C LYS A 271 -12.72 10.44 -23.12
N TYR A 272 -12.85 9.87 -21.90
CA TYR A 272 -14.13 9.45 -21.34
C TYR A 272 -15.11 10.61 -21.17
N ILE A 273 -14.64 11.75 -20.63
CA ILE A 273 -15.46 12.95 -20.43
C ILE A 273 -15.99 13.45 -21.78
N LYS A 274 -15.13 13.55 -22.80
CA LYS A 274 -15.52 13.99 -24.16
C LYS A 274 -16.50 13.05 -24.86
N GLU A 275 -16.35 11.74 -24.68
CA GLU A 275 -17.16 10.73 -25.38
C GLU A 275 -18.47 10.35 -24.68
N LYS A 276 -18.51 10.37 -23.35
CA LYS A 276 -19.59 9.74 -22.56
C LYS A 276 -20.37 10.71 -21.68
N ILE A 277 -19.83 11.88 -21.33
CA ILE A 277 -20.52 12.84 -20.47
C ILE A 277 -21.25 13.88 -21.34
N PRO A 278 -22.60 13.94 -21.29
CA PRO A 278 -23.37 14.93 -22.05
C PRO A 278 -23.08 16.34 -21.55
N ASP A 279 -23.10 17.32 -22.46
CA ASP A 279 -22.88 18.73 -22.17
C ASP A 279 -21.60 19.05 -21.35
N PHE A 280 -20.56 18.21 -21.41
CA PHE A 280 -19.38 18.29 -20.53
C PHE A 280 -18.73 19.69 -20.47
N LYS A 281 -18.80 20.48 -21.56
CA LYS A 281 -18.27 21.87 -21.61
C LYS A 281 -18.95 22.84 -20.62
N LYS A 282 -20.12 22.50 -20.09
CA LYS A 282 -20.85 23.27 -19.05
C LYS A 282 -20.68 22.66 -17.65
N ALA A 283 -19.96 21.54 -17.54
CA ALA A 283 -19.70 20.90 -16.26
C ALA A 283 -18.49 21.53 -15.56
N VAL A 284 -18.36 21.23 -14.26
CA VAL A 284 -17.25 21.67 -13.41
C VAL A 284 -16.43 20.45 -13.01
N ILE A 285 -15.11 20.51 -13.17
CA ILE A 285 -14.21 19.50 -12.59
C ILE A 285 -14.04 19.81 -11.10
N VAL A 286 -14.24 18.81 -10.24
CA VAL A 286 -14.17 18.98 -8.78
C VAL A 286 -13.05 18.13 -8.20
N SER A 287 -12.21 18.73 -7.36
CA SER A 287 -11.31 17.96 -6.48
C SER A 287 -11.98 17.68 -5.13
N PRO A 288 -12.00 16.42 -4.64
CA PRO A 288 -12.62 16.07 -3.36
C PRO A 288 -11.79 16.51 -2.13
N ASP A 289 -10.50 16.81 -2.32
CA ASP A 289 -9.65 17.44 -1.32
C ASP A 289 -8.57 18.35 -1.95
N ALA A 290 -7.79 19.02 -1.10
CA ALA A 290 -6.72 19.94 -1.54
C ALA A 290 -5.49 19.25 -2.14
N GLY A 291 -5.29 17.94 -1.91
CA GLY A 291 -4.20 17.17 -2.51
C GLY A 291 -4.49 16.86 -3.98
N GLY A 292 -5.73 16.47 -4.29
CA GLY A 292 -6.19 16.23 -5.66
C GLY A 292 -6.25 17.46 -6.56
N ALA A 293 -6.18 18.68 -6.00
CA ALA A 293 -6.45 19.93 -6.71
C ALA A 293 -5.65 20.07 -8.01
N LYS A 294 -4.34 19.81 -7.97
CA LYS A 294 -3.45 19.90 -9.15
C LYS A 294 -3.89 18.95 -10.28
N ARG A 295 -4.37 17.74 -9.96
CA ARG A 295 -4.84 16.74 -10.93
C ARG A 295 -6.12 17.24 -11.62
N ALA A 296 -7.06 17.73 -10.82
CA ALA A 296 -8.34 18.24 -11.28
C ALA A 296 -8.18 19.51 -12.15
N THR A 297 -7.36 20.49 -11.73
CA THR A 297 -7.08 21.70 -12.53
C THR A 297 -6.47 21.36 -13.89
N VAL A 298 -5.50 20.45 -13.98
CA VAL A 298 -4.87 20.07 -15.26
C VAL A 298 -5.87 19.41 -16.24
N ILE A 299 -6.90 18.72 -15.72
CA ILE A 299 -7.99 18.18 -16.55
C ILE A 299 -8.94 19.30 -16.99
N ALA A 300 -9.30 20.21 -16.08
CA ALA A 300 -10.13 21.38 -16.36
C ALA A 300 -9.50 22.26 -17.45
N ASP A 301 -8.20 22.56 -17.35
CA ASP A 301 -7.44 23.34 -18.32
C ASP A 301 -7.42 22.66 -19.70
N LYS A 302 -7.10 21.36 -19.78
CA LYS A 302 -7.09 20.61 -21.06
C LYS A 302 -8.49 20.46 -21.70
N LEU A 303 -9.56 20.65 -20.94
CA LEU A 303 -10.95 20.63 -21.42
C LEU A 303 -11.57 22.03 -21.60
N ASN A 304 -10.89 23.08 -21.13
CA ASN A 304 -11.40 24.45 -20.99
C ASN A 304 -12.75 24.48 -20.24
N MET A 305 -12.74 23.92 -19.02
CA MET A 305 -13.88 23.81 -18.09
C MET A 305 -13.60 24.54 -16.78
N ASP A 306 -14.67 24.88 -16.05
CA ASP A 306 -14.57 25.42 -14.69
C ASP A 306 -13.98 24.38 -13.72
N PHE A 307 -13.31 24.85 -12.67
CA PHE A 307 -12.76 24.05 -11.59
C PHE A 307 -13.35 24.45 -10.23
N ALA A 308 -13.63 23.46 -9.37
CA ALA A 308 -14.00 23.66 -7.98
C ALA A 308 -13.25 22.71 -7.03
N LEU A 309 -13.14 23.10 -5.77
CA LEU A 309 -12.39 22.40 -4.74
C LEU A 309 -13.26 22.21 -3.49
N VAL A 310 -13.37 20.98 -3.01
CA VAL A 310 -13.84 20.70 -1.65
C VAL A 310 -12.64 20.75 -0.70
N HIS A 311 -12.72 21.59 0.33
CA HIS A 311 -11.70 21.68 1.38
C HIS A 311 -12.28 21.22 2.72
N LYS A 312 -11.66 20.20 3.33
CA LYS A 312 -12.06 19.66 4.64
C LYS A 312 -11.27 20.32 5.76
N GLU A 313 -11.88 21.27 6.47
CA GLU A 313 -11.24 21.92 7.61
C GLU A 313 -11.21 20.98 8.82
N ARG A 314 -10.03 20.43 9.10
CA ARG A 314 -9.81 19.63 10.31
C ARG A 314 -9.62 20.56 11.50
N ARG A 315 -10.73 21.01 12.09
CA ARG A 315 -10.71 21.66 13.42
C ARG A 315 -10.07 20.70 14.43
N HIS A 316 -8.78 20.90 14.71
CA HIS A 316 -8.15 20.30 15.88
C HIS A 316 -8.87 20.86 17.11
N LYS A 317 -9.49 19.99 17.93
CA LYS A 317 -10.03 20.37 19.23
C LYS A 317 -8.88 20.90 20.11
N THR A 318 -8.70 22.21 20.11
CA THR A 318 -7.55 22.88 20.73
C THR A 318 -8.06 23.77 21.86
N SER A 319 -8.05 23.20 23.07
CA SER A 319 -8.48 23.77 24.36
C SER A 319 -9.81 23.24 24.89
N ALA A 320 -9.85 22.95 26.19
CA ALA A 320 -11.04 22.51 26.91
C ALA A 320 -12.12 23.62 27.09
N GLN A 321 -11.83 24.85 26.64
CA GLN A 321 -12.73 26.00 26.79
C GLN A 321 -13.86 26.01 25.74
N ASP A 322 -13.67 25.42 24.55
CA ASP A 322 -14.70 25.43 23.51
C ASP A 322 -15.86 24.47 23.83
N LEU A 323 -15.62 23.43 24.63
CA LEU A 323 -16.64 22.49 25.12
C LEU A 323 -17.74 23.16 25.98
N GLN A 324 -17.48 24.36 26.53
CA GLN A 324 -18.47 25.12 27.30
C GLN A 324 -19.31 26.09 26.46
N ARG A 325 -18.92 26.39 25.20
CA ARG A 325 -19.73 27.23 24.30
C ARG A 325 -20.84 26.45 23.61
N GLU A 326 -20.61 25.18 23.28
CA GLU A 326 -21.59 24.33 22.57
C GLU A 326 -22.82 23.95 23.43
N GLN A 327 -22.78 24.11 24.77
CA GLN A 327 -23.91 23.75 25.65
C GLN A 327 -25.01 24.82 25.78
N LEU A 328 -24.82 26.04 25.25
CA LEU A 328 -25.81 27.13 25.41
C LEU A 328 -26.62 27.47 24.15
N THR A 329 -26.37 26.82 23.00
CA THR A 329 -27.11 27.09 21.76
C THR A 329 -27.53 25.80 21.05
N SER A 330 -28.84 25.53 21.07
CA SER A 330 -29.58 24.56 20.22
C SER A 330 -29.50 23.06 20.61
N PRO A 331 -30.56 22.47 21.18
CA PRO A 331 -30.58 21.07 21.62
C PRO A 331 -31.11 20.10 20.54
N THR A 332 -30.64 20.18 19.28
CA THR A 332 -31.10 19.24 18.21
C THR A 332 -30.05 19.01 17.12
N SER A 333 -28.91 18.45 17.48
CA SER A 333 -28.05 17.72 16.53
C SER A 333 -27.34 16.56 17.22
N THR A 334 -27.42 15.36 16.63
CA THR A 334 -26.70 14.18 17.11
C THR A 334 -25.21 14.32 16.82
N ILE A 335 -24.44 14.47 17.90
CA ILE A 335 -23.01 14.81 17.86
C ILE A 335 -22.20 13.72 17.13
N THR A 336 -21.89 13.98 15.87
CA THR A 336 -20.64 13.51 15.26
C THR A 336 -19.65 14.67 15.23
N PRO A 337 -18.32 14.45 15.19
CA PRO A 337 -17.38 15.54 15.02
C PRO A 337 -17.47 16.08 13.59
N GLU A 338 -18.43 16.98 13.36
CA GLU A 338 -18.74 17.57 12.07
C GLU A 338 -17.48 18.26 11.53
N THR A 339 -16.84 17.61 10.54
CA THR A 339 -15.69 18.22 9.88
C THR A 339 -16.25 19.14 8.81
N GLU A 340 -16.23 20.44 9.10
CA GLU A 340 -16.70 21.46 8.19
C GLU A 340 -15.97 21.34 6.84
N MET A 341 -16.75 21.13 5.79
CA MET A 341 -16.26 21.04 4.43
C MET A 341 -16.76 22.25 3.65
N MET A 342 -15.82 23.06 3.19
CA MET A 342 -16.08 24.25 2.39
C MET A 342 -15.95 23.90 0.91
N LEU A 343 -16.90 24.39 0.11
CA LEU A 343 -16.80 24.36 -1.35
C LEU A 343 -16.22 25.69 -1.85
N VAL A 344 -15.21 25.62 -2.70
CA VAL A 344 -14.63 26.77 -3.40
C VAL A 344 -14.83 26.59 -4.89
N GLY A 345 -15.68 27.42 -5.49
CA GLY A 345 -16.05 27.38 -6.91
C GLY A 345 -17.57 27.35 -7.11
N ASP A 346 -18.05 27.85 -8.25
CA ASP A 346 -19.47 27.88 -8.59
C ASP A 346 -19.91 26.61 -9.33
N VAL A 347 -20.81 25.86 -8.69
CA VAL A 347 -21.38 24.59 -9.17
C VAL A 347 -22.89 24.64 -9.41
N ALA A 348 -23.53 25.77 -9.10
CA ALA A 348 -24.99 25.87 -9.08
C ALA A 348 -25.58 25.72 -10.49
N GLY A 349 -26.52 24.79 -10.67
CA GLY A 349 -27.11 24.50 -11.97
C GLY A 349 -26.20 23.73 -12.94
N LYS A 350 -24.96 23.43 -12.57
CA LYS A 350 -23.98 22.73 -13.42
C LYS A 350 -23.91 21.24 -13.08
N SER A 351 -23.40 20.43 -14.01
CA SER A 351 -22.97 19.07 -13.71
C SER A 351 -21.57 19.10 -13.10
N CYS A 352 -21.29 18.24 -12.13
CA CYS A 352 -20.03 18.16 -11.42
C CYS A 352 -19.34 16.84 -11.73
N ILE A 353 -18.02 16.88 -11.93
CA ILE A 353 -17.18 15.72 -12.21
C ILE A 353 -16.08 15.66 -11.15
N ILE A 354 -16.31 14.90 -10.08
CA ILE A 354 -15.31 14.63 -9.04
C ILE A 354 -14.21 13.78 -9.68
N VAL A 355 -12.94 14.19 -9.55
CA VAL A 355 -11.79 13.41 -10.05
C VAL A 355 -10.82 13.09 -8.91
N ASP A 356 -10.44 11.82 -8.78
CA ASP A 356 -9.47 11.38 -7.76
C ASP A 356 -8.60 10.19 -8.20
N ASP A 357 -7.46 9.96 -7.54
CA ASP A 357 -6.60 8.81 -7.80
C ASP A 357 -7.09 7.57 -7.07
N ILE A 358 -7.32 7.63 -5.75
CA ILE A 358 -7.63 6.44 -4.95
C ILE A 358 -8.86 6.68 -4.07
N ALA A 359 -9.96 5.99 -4.38
CA ALA A 359 -11.14 5.93 -3.51
C ALA A 359 -11.21 4.57 -2.80
N ASP A 360 -11.24 4.62 -1.47
CA ASP A 360 -11.11 3.44 -0.60
C ASP A 360 -12.40 3.17 0.19
N THR A 361 -12.60 3.84 1.33
CA THR A 361 -13.83 3.73 2.14
C THR A 361 -14.98 4.60 1.64
N PHE A 362 -14.76 5.37 0.57
CA PHE A 362 -15.73 6.26 -0.10
C PHE A 362 -16.29 7.42 0.73
N PHE A 363 -15.87 7.58 1.98
CA PHE A 363 -16.32 8.64 2.88
C PHE A 363 -16.15 10.03 2.25
N THR A 364 -14.94 10.41 1.82
CA THR A 364 -14.65 11.75 1.29
C THR A 364 -15.50 12.07 0.06
N ILE A 365 -15.56 11.16 -0.92
CA ILE A 365 -16.29 11.42 -2.18
C ILE A 365 -17.81 11.43 -2.00
N SER A 366 -18.36 10.63 -1.08
CA SER A 366 -19.79 10.62 -0.78
C SER A 366 -20.21 11.94 -0.11
N PHE A 367 -19.39 12.45 0.82
CA PHE A 367 -19.60 13.76 1.45
C PHE A 367 -19.39 14.92 0.48
N ALA A 368 -18.40 14.84 -0.41
CA ALA A 368 -18.20 15.82 -1.47
C ALA A 368 -19.42 15.87 -2.42
N ALA A 369 -19.95 14.71 -2.83
CA ALA A 369 -21.17 14.62 -3.64
C ALA A 369 -22.37 15.28 -2.94
N LYS A 370 -22.57 15.00 -1.65
CA LYS A 370 -23.62 15.66 -0.87
C LYS A 370 -23.46 17.19 -0.83
N LEU A 371 -22.26 17.69 -0.53
CA LEU A 371 -21.99 19.14 -0.50
C LEU A 371 -22.23 19.80 -1.87
N LEU A 372 -21.88 19.12 -2.97
CA LEU A 372 -22.18 19.60 -4.32
C LEU A 372 -23.69 19.62 -4.59
N ARG A 373 -24.43 18.59 -4.16
CA ARG A 373 -25.89 18.51 -4.29
C ARG A 373 -26.58 19.63 -3.51
N ASP A 374 -26.20 19.82 -2.25
CA ASP A 374 -26.68 20.90 -1.38
C ASP A 374 -26.34 22.30 -1.95
N SER A 375 -25.23 22.40 -2.69
CA SER A 375 -24.81 23.61 -3.44
C SER A 375 -25.47 23.77 -4.81
N GLY A 376 -26.46 22.94 -5.16
CA GLY A 376 -27.26 23.08 -6.37
C GLY A 376 -26.71 22.39 -7.62
N ALA A 377 -25.79 21.43 -7.49
CA ALA A 377 -25.32 20.63 -8.63
C ALA A 377 -26.45 19.76 -9.23
N THR A 378 -26.58 19.79 -10.55
CA THR A 378 -27.66 19.09 -11.28
C THR A 378 -27.38 17.59 -11.44
N LYS A 379 -26.13 17.23 -11.71
CA LYS A 379 -25.69 15.84 -11.86
C LYS A 379 -24.25 15.68 -11.37
N ILE A 380 -23.94 14.57 -10.71
CA ILE A 380 -22.67 14.32 -10.05
C ILE A 380 -22.06 13.02 -10.58
N TYR A 381 -20.94 13.17 -11.27
CA TYR A 381 -20.09 12.09 -11.75
C TYR A 381 -18.87 11.94 -10.84
N ALA A 382 -18.38 10.73 -10.62
CA ALA A 382 -17.13 10.46 -9.93
C ALA A 382 -16.19 9.62 -10.82
N LEU A 383 -15.03 10.17 -11.19
CA LEU A 383 -14.01 9.54 -12.02
C LEU A 383 -12.80 9.21 -11.14
N ILE A 384 -12.59 7.93 -10.86
CA ILE A 384 -11.55 7.45 -9.94
C ILE A 384 -10.60 6.52 -10.67
N THR A 385 -9.29 6.69 -10.51
CA THR A 385 -8.33 5.74 -11.09
C THR A 385 -8.42 4.39 -10.38
N HIS A 386 -8.04 4.33 -9.11
CA HIS A 386 -7.96 3.12 -8.29
C HIS A 386 -9.11 3.09 -7.26
N ALA A 387 -10.26 2.56 -7.68
CA ALA A 387 -11.37 2.30 -6.75
C ALA A 387 -11.09 0.99 -5.98
N ILE A 388 -10.58 1.12 -4.75
CA ILE A 388 -10.30 0.00 -3.84
C ILE A 388 -11.58 -0.52 -3.18
N MET A 389 -12.53 0.38 -2.88
CA MET A 389 -13.88 0.07 -2.39
C MET A 389 -13.93 -0.86 -1.15
N SER A 390 -13.10 -0.61 -0.14
CA SER A 390 -13.05 -1.46 1.05
C SER A 390 -14.19 -1.19 2.06
N GLY A 391 -14.50 -2.20 2.88
CA GLY A 391 -15.51 -2.10 3.93
C GLY A 391 -16.91 -1.81 3.40
N ASP A 392 -17.55 -0.78 3.96
CA ASP A 392 -18.90 -0.32 3.63
C ASP A 392 -18.95 0.68 2.45
N ALA A 393 -17.87 0.80 1.66
CA ALA A 393 -17.80 1.72 0.52
C ALA A 393 -18.92 1.51 -0.52
N MET A 394 -19.29 0.25 -0.79
CA MET A 394 -20.40 -0.10 -1.68
C MET A 394 -21.76 0.37 -1.15
N ASP A 395 -21.91 0.48 0.18
CA ASP A 395 -23.16 0.89 0.81
C ASP A 395 -23.24 2.41 0.82
N ARG A 396 -22.17 3.09 1.26
CA ARG A 396 -22.01 4.55 1.14
C ARG A 396 -22.24 5.06 -0.28
N LEU A 397 -21.75 4.35 -1.30
CA LEU A 397 -21.97 4.72 -2.70
C LEU A 397 -23.46 4.72 -3.07
N ARG A 398 -24.23 3.73 -2.62
CA ARG A 398 -25.68 3.64 -2.92
C ARG A 398 -26.51 4.66 -2.15
N ASP A 399 -26.02 5.07 -0.98
CA ASP A 399 -26.66 6.07 -0.12
C ASP A 399 -26.16 7.51 -0.42
N SER A 400 -25.28 7.68 -1.43
CA SER A 400 -24.69 8.98 -1.81
C SER A 400 -25.42 9.64 -2.98
N ASP A 401 -25.25 10.96 -3.10
CA ASP A 401 -25.78 11.77 -4.21
C ASP A 401 -25.03 11.61 -5.56
N ILE A 402 -24.17 10.59 -5.70
CA ILE A 402 -23.42 10.31 -6.94
C ILE A 402 -24.36 9.63 -7.95
N ASP A 403 -24.58 10.26 -9.10
CA ASP A 403 -25.45 9.74 -10.16
C ASP A 403 -24.78 8.64 -11.00
N GLU A 404 -23.45 8.71 -11.16
CA GLU A 404 -22.68 7.75 -11.95
C GLU A 404 -21.21 7.72 -11.51
N MET A 405 -20.67 6.53 -11.25
CA MET A 405 -19.25 6.37 -10.93
C MET A 405 -18.50 5.61 -12.03
N ILE A 406 -17.38 6.17 -12.45
CA ILE A 406 -16.51 5.73 -13.53
C ILE A 406 -15.16 5.37 -12.91
N VAL A 407 -14.75 4.11 -13.02
CA VAL A 407 -13.52 3.60 -12.39
C VAL A 407 -12.64 2.85 -13.38
N SER A 408 -11.32 2.81 -13.17
CA SER A 408 -10.46 1.99 -14.03
C SER A 408 -10.48 0.50 -13.63
N ASN A 409 -10.11 -0.38 -14.55
CA ASN A 409 -9.74 -1.78 -14.27
C ASN A 409 -8.28 -1.95 -13.79
N SER A 410 -7.63 -0.93 -13.20
CA SER A 410 -6.34 -1.14 -12.49
C SER A 410 -6.48 -1.96 -11.20
N VAL A 411 -7.70 -2.06 -10.68
CA VAL A 411 -8.14 -2.90 -9.56
C VAL A 411 -9.35 -3.70 -10.06
N PRO A 412 -9.52 -5.00 -9.73
CA PRO A 412 -10.67 -5.78 -10.19
C PRO A 412 -12.01 -5.18 -9.74
N GLN A 413 -12.93 -4.96 -10.68
CA GLN A 413 -14.24 -4.34 -10.40
C GLN A 413 -15.45 -5.25 -10.63
N ALA A 414 -15.27 -6.47 -11.17
CA ALA A 414 -16.37 -7.35 -11.56
C ALA A 414 -17.42 -7.57 -10.45
N SER A 415 -16.96 -7.76 -9.21
CA SER A 415 -17.82 -7.93 -8.03
C SER A 415 -18.56 -6.65 -7.61
N HIS A 416 -17.96 -5.47 -7.79
CA HIS A 416 -18.56 -4.17 -7.48
C HIS A 416 -19.61 -3.81 -8.53
N ILE A 417 -19.29 -3.98 -9.82
CA ILE A 417 -20.22 -3.75 -10.94
C ILE A 417 -21.49 -4.58 -10.76
N ALA A 418 -21.35 -5.89 -10.51
CA ALA A 418 -22.48 -6.80 -10.30
C ALA A 418 -23.39 -6.37 -9.13
N LYS A 419 -22.82 -5.80 -8.06
CA LYS A 419 -23.58 -5.29 -6.90
C LYS A 419 -24.15 -3.88 -7.12
N SER A 420 -23.59 -3.10 -8.03
CA SER A 420 -23.91 -1.67 -8.25
C SER A 420 -25.23 -1.41 -8.98
N LYS A 421 -25.84 -2.43 -9.60
CA LYS A 421 -27.04 -2.31 -10.45
C LYS A 421 -26.91 -1.27 -11.58
N GLY A 422 -25.69 -1.03 -12.09
CA GLY A 422 -25.42 -0.13 -13.22
C GLY A 422 -24.90 1.26 -12.82
N LEU A 423 -24.78 1.55 -11.52
CA LEU A 423 -24.21 2.80 -11.00
C LEU A 423 -22.69 2.91 -11.28
N ILE A 424 -21.99 1.77 -11.32
CA ILE A 424 -20.55 1.70 -11.62
C ILE A 424 -20.34 1.31 -13.07
N LYS A 425 -19.56 2.12 -13.79
CA LYS A 425 -19.03 1.83 -15.12
C LYS A 425 -17.50 1.79 -15.06
N THR A 426 -16.89 1.06 -15.99
CA THR A 426 -15.44 0.95 -16.12
C THR A 426 -14.88 1.60 -17.37
N PHE A 427 -13.61 1.98 -17.31
CA PHE A 427 -12.77 2.24 -18.47
C PHE A 427 -11.51 1.34 -18.42
N ASP A 428 -11.02 0.97 -19.60
CA ASP A 428 -9.92 0.01 -19.78
C ASP A 428 -8.55 0.70 -19.79
N VAL A 429 -7.61 0.24 -18.96
CA VAL A 429 -6.21 0.69 -18.92
C VAL A 429 -5.25 -0.29 -19.59
N ALA A 430 -5.73 -1.45 -20.06
CA ALA A 430 -4.91 -2.38 -20.85
C ALA A 430 -4.26 -1.75 -22.11
N PRO A 431 -4.87 -0.79 -22.85
CA PRO A 431 -4.17 -0.11 -23.95
C PRO A 431 -2.91 0.62 -23.47
N LEU A 432 -3.04 1.36 -22.37
CA LEU A 432 -1.97 2.17 -21.79
C LEU A 432 -0.80 1.30 -21.30
N PHE A 433 -1.10 0.21 -20.58
CA PHE A 433 -0.06 -0.71 -20.09
C PHE A 433 0.57 -1.56 -21.21
N SER A 434 -0.21 -2.07 -22.17
CA SER A 434 0.35 -2.84 -23.29
C SER A 434 1.26 -1.99 -24.17
N GLU A 435 0.87 -0.75 -24.49
CA GLU A 435 1.71 0.16 -25.28
C GLU A 435 2.96 0.62 -24.48
N ALA A 436 2.86 0.83 -23.16
CA ALA A 436 4.02 1.10 -22.32
C ALA A 436 5.02 -0.07 -22.33
N ILE A 437 4.55 -1.30 -22.09
CA ILE A 437 5.37 -2.53 -22.14
C ILE A 437 6.04 -2.67 -23.52
N ARG A 438 5.27 -2.49 -24.61
CA ARG A 438 5.80 -2.56 -25.99
C ARG A 438 6.92 -1.54 -26.22
N ARG A 439 6.75 -0.30 -25.77
CA ARG A 439 7.74 0.78 -25.92
C ARG A 439 9.00 0.50 -25.13
N ILE A 440 8.86 0.12 -23.85
CA ILE A 440 9.98 -0.19 -22.96
C ILE A 440 10.81 -1.36 -23.49
N HIS A 441 10.15 -2.40 -24.00
CA HIS A 441 10.81 -3.55 -24.62
C HIS A 441 11.62 -3.16 -25.88
N ASN A 442 11.07 -2.26 -26.70
CA ASN A 442 11.70 -1.79 -27.93
C ASN A 442 12.71 -0.63 -27.74
N GLY A 443 12.79 -0.02 -26.55
CA GLY A 443 13.58 1.21 -26.31
C GLY A 443 12.96 2.48 -26.88
N GLU A 444 11.64 2.50 -27.10
CA GLU A 444 10.88 3.67 -27.58
C GLU A 444 10.46 4.57 -26.40
N SER A 445 10.20 5.86 -26.67
CA SER A 445 9.78 6.82 -25.64
C SER A 445 8.37 6.53 -25.12
N VAL A 446 8.26 6.27 -23.80
CA VAL A 446 7.00 6.12 -23.06
C VAL A 446 6.26 7.45 -22.89
N SER A 447 6.99 8.58 -22.85
CA SER A 447 6.44 9.93 -22.58
C SER A 447 5.33 10.35 -23.54
N PHE A 448 5.32 9.82 -24.77
CA PHE A 448 4.25 9.99 -25.76
C PHE A 448 2.85 9.64 -25.23
N LEU A 449 2.76 8.68 -24.29
CA LEU A 449 1.49 8.23 -23.69
C LEU A 449 0.87 9.24 -22.73
N PHE A 450 1.58 10.31 -22.38
CA PHE A 450 1.08 11.36 -21.48
C PHE A 450 0.33 12.48 -22.24
N ASP A 451 0.57 12.60 -23.54
CA ASP A 451 0.00 13.63 -24.40
C ASP A 451 -1.10 13.13 -25.34
N VAL A 452 -1.05 11.85 -25.75
CA VAL A 452 -2.00 11.27 -26.70
C VAL A 452 -3.24 10.74 -26.00
N VAL A 453 -4.41 11.22 -26.44
CA VAL A 453 -5.75 10.82 -25.97
C VAL A 453 -6.25 9.56 -26.70
N ASP A 454 -5.74 9.31 -27.90
CA ASP A 454 -6.13 8.19 -28.77
C ASP A 454 -5.21 6.97 -28.57
N ILE A 455 -5.38 6.32 -27.42
CA ILE A 455 -4.87 4.97 -27.07
C ILE A 455 -6.06 3.99 -27.00
#